data_AF-A0A0M9ZNL0-F1
#
_entry.id   AF-A0A0M9ZNL0-F1
#
_cell.length_a   1.000
_cell.length_b   1.000
_cell.length_c   1.000
_cell.angle_alpha   90.00
_cell.angle_beta   90.00
_cell.angle_gamma   90.00
#
_symmetry.space_group_name_H-M   'P 1'
#
loop_
_entity.id
_entity.type
_entity.pdbx_description
1 polymer ?
#
loop_
_entity_poly.entity_id
_entity_poly.type
_entity_poly.pdbx_seq_one_letter_code
_entity_poly.pdbx_strand_id
1 'polypeptide(L)'
;MTTEHALDDWRVGWSCRDGRRIGRMWDARLSRHGARVVATAADHNRTVPADGSLSFGFLSSWRGKNSPPHGFTLNGRDCTGA
;
A
#
# COMPACT_ATOMS: atom_id res chain seq x y z
N MET A 1 -4.90 0.65 -7.94
CA MET A 1 -3.72 0.61 -8.83
C MET A 1 -4.04 -0.34 -9.96
N THR A 2 -3.89 0.08 -11.21
CA THR A 2 -4.01 -0.80 -12.38
C THR A 2 -2.65 -1.44 -12.65
N THR A 3 -2.65 -2.73 -12.95
CA THR A 3 -1.42 -3.49 -13.23
C THR A 3 -1.27 -3.67 -14.74
N GLU A 4 -0.09 -3.42 -15.29
CA GLU A 4 0.22 -3.67 -16.72
C GLU A 4 0.46 -5.15 -17.02
N HIS A 5 0.82 -5.93 -16.00
CA HIS A 5 1.11 -7.36 -16.09
C HIS A 5 0.44 -8.07 -14.92
N ALA A 6 0.12 -9.35 -15.13
CA ALA A 6 -0.39 -10.18 -14.04
C ALA A 6 0.65 -10.25 -12.91
N LEU A 7 0.19 -10.08 -11.68
CA LEU A 7 0.98 -10.21 -10.47
C LEU A 7 0.56 -11.49 -9.76
N ASP A 8 1.51 -12.36 -9.45
CA ASP A 8 1.29 -13.53 -8.58
C ASP A 8 1.31 -13.17 -7.09
N ASP A 9 1.99 -12.07 -6.77
CA ASP A 9 2.03 -11.43 -5.46
C ASP A 9 2.23 -9.92 -5.64
N TRP A 10 1.72 -9.15 -4.69
CA TRP A 10 1.91 -7.70 -4.69
C TRP A 10 2.27 -7.18 -3.32
N ARG A 11 3.10 -6.15 -3.34
CA ARG A 11 3.54 -5.40 -2.17
C ARG A 11 3.54 -3.91 -2.50
N VAL A 12 2.73 -3.16 -1.77
CA VAL A 12 2.66 -1.71 -1.88
C VAL A 12 3.44 -1.07 -0.74
N GLY A 13 4.49 -0.34 -1.07
CA GLY A 13 5.28 0.45 -0.13
C GLY A 13 4.95 1.93 -0.24
N TRP A 14 4.88 2.65 0.88
CA TRP A 14 4.74 4.11 0.87
C TRP A 14 5.31 4.71 2.14
N SER A 15 5.51 6.03 2.13
CA SER A 15 5.98 6.77 3.29
C SER A 15 4.89 7.68 3.85
N CYS A 16 4.63 7.55 5.14
CA CYS A 16 3.72 8.42 5.89
C CYS A 16 4.52 9.57 6.51
N ARG A 17 4.05 10.81 6.33
CA ARG A 17 4.59 11.98 7.04
C ARG A 17 3.85 12.19 8.37
N ASP A 18 4.37 13.11 9.17
CA ASP A 18 3.70 13.63 10.37
C ASP A 18 3.41 12.58 11.45
N GLY A 19 4.23 11.54 11.53
CA GLY A 19 4.10 10.49 12.54
C GLY A 19 2.81 9.67 12.45
N ARG A 20 2.13 9.68 11.29
CA ARG A 20 0.89 8.91 11.10
C ARG A 20 1.14 7.42 11.29
N ARG A 21 0.35 6.79 12.17
CA ARG A 21 0.45 5.35 12.49
C ARG A 21 -0.77 4.62 11.98
N ILE A 22 -0.55 3.56 11.20
CA ILE A 22 -1.63 2.67 10.77
C ILE A 22 -2.06 1.74 11.91
N GLY A 23 -3.29 1.84 12.39
CA GLY A 23 -3.80 0.96 13.45
C GLY A 23 -4.18 -0.42 12.91
N ARG A 24 -5.00 -0.44 11.86
CA ARG A 24 -5.51 -1.67 11.25
C ARG A 24 -5.40 -1.63 9.73
N MET A 25 -5.35 -2.80 9.12
CA MET A 25 -5.36 -3.00 7.69
C MET A 25 -6.22 -4.23 7.38
N TRP A 26 -6.94 -4.20 6.27
CA TRP A 26 -7.73 -5.30 5.76
C TRP A 26 -7.46 -5.45 4.26
N ASP A 27 -7.70 -6.66 3.74
CA ASP A 27 -7.29 -7.06 2.38
C ASP A 27 -5.78 -6.92 2.13
N ALA A 28 -4.98 -6.77 3.19
CA ALA A 28 -3.54 -6.70 3.14
C ALA A 28 -2.90 -6.93 4.52
N ARG A 29 -1.67 -7.42 4.54
CA ARG A 29 -0.83 -7.52 5.74
C ARG A 29 0.02 -6.27 5.91
N LEU A 30 -0.08 -5.65 7.08
CA LEU A 30 0.65 -4.42 7.43
C LEU A 30 2.04 -4.75 7.99
N SER A 31 3.07 -4.25 7.32
CA SER A 31 4.44 -4.17 7.83
C SER A 31 4.89 -2.70 7.90
N ARG A 32 5.58 -2.33 8.99
CA ARG A 32 6.02 -0.94 9.21
C ARG A 32 7.43 -0.88 9.76
N HIS A 33 8.21 0.04 9.21
CA HIS A 33 9.53 0.41 9.69
C HIS A 33 9.61 1.93 9.80
N GLY A 34 9.49 2.45 11.04
CA GLY A 34 9.45 3.89 11.29
C GLY A 34 8.31 4.57 10.54
N ALA A 35 8.65 5.46 9.61
CA ALA A 35 7.70 6.18 8.74
C ALA A 35 7.31 5.41 7.47
N ARG A 36 8.04 4.34 7.11
CA ARG A 36 7.76 3.53 5.93
C ARG A 36 6.74 2.46 6.26
N VAL A 37 5.69 2.40 5.45
CA VAL A 37 4.63 1.41 5.50
C VAL A 37 4.76 0.51 4.28
N VAL A 38 4.48 -0.76 4.50
CA VAL A 38 4.42 -1.80 3.48
C VAL A 38 3.14 -2.58 3.70
N ALA A 39 2.22 -2.53 2.72
CA ALA A 39 1.13 -3.47 2.60
C ALA A 39 1.57 -4.64 1.71
N THR A 40 1.42 -5.85 2.20
CA THR A 40 1.64 -7.08 1.43
C THR A 40 0.30 -7.74 1.17
N ALA A 41 0.16 -8.41 0.04
CA ALA A 41 -1.07 -9.13 -0.28
C ALA A 41 -1.54 -10.07 0.83
N ALA A 42 -2.85 -10.21 0.96
CA ALA A 42 -3.43 -11.34 1.68
C ALA A 42 -3.50 -12.55 0.75
N ASP A 43 -3.50 -13.76 1.31
CA ASP A 43 -3.44 -15.00 0.54
C ASP A 43 -4.59 -15.12 -0.49
N HIS A 44 -5.75 -14.53 -0.17
CA HIS A 44 -6.94 -14.55 -1.04
C HIS A 44 -6.91 -13.54 -2.19
N ASN A 45 -6.03 -12.53 -2.15
CA ASN A 45 -6.01 -11.45 -3.13
C ASN A 45 -4.60 -11.13 -3.68
N ARG A 46 -3.64 -12.04 -3.50
CA ARG A 46 -2.25 -11.91 -4.00
C ARG A 46 -2.12 -11.91 -5.52
N THR A 47 -3.00 -12.64 -6.20
CA THR A 47 -3.03 -12.69 -7.66
C THR A 47 -3.90 -11.57 -8.21
N VAL A 48 -3.32 -10.72 -9.06
CA VAL A 48 -4.02 -9.67 -9.79
C VAL A 48 -3.79 -9.93 -11.29
N PRO A 49 -4.83 -10.12 -12.12
CA PRO A 49 -4.64 -10.28 -13.55
C PRO A 49 -4.08 -9.00 -14.18
N ALA A 50 -3.48 -9.11 -15.37
CA ALA A 50 -3.11 -7.92 -16.15
C ALA A 50 -4.34 -7.03 -16.37
N ASP A 51 -4.14 -5.71 -16.34
CA ASP A 51 -5.17 -4.66 -16.29
C ASP A 51 -6.13 -4.78 -15.09
N GLY A 52 -5.81 -5.65 -14.14
CA GLY A 52 -6.55 -5.84 -12.91
C GLY A 52 -6.35 -4.66 -11.96
N SER A 53 -7.37 -4.45 -11.13
CA SER A 53 -7.34 -3.43 -10.08
C SER A 53 -7.09 -4.06 -8.73
N LEU A 54 -6.07 -3.54 -8.03
CA LEU A 54 -5.84 -3.85 -6.64
C LEU A 54 -6.49 -2.80 -5.72
N SER A 55 -7.22 -3.29 -4.71
CA SER A 55 -7.83 -2.49 -3.65
C SER A 55 -7.56 -3.11 -2.29
N PHE A 56 -7.12 -2.29 -1.34
CA PHE A 56 -6.99 -2.65 0.08
C PHE A 56 -7.33 -1.44 0.93
N GLY A 57 -7.64 -1.66 2.22
CA GLY A 57 -8.01 -0.59 3.13
C GLY A 57 -7.20 -0.60 4.41
N PHE A 58 -7.05 0.57 5.01
CA PHE A 58 -6.37 0.71 6.28
C PHE A 58 -6.94 1.85 7.11
N LEU A 59 -6.91 1.67 8.43
CA LEU A 59 -7.25 2.69 9.40
C LEU A 59 -5.96 3.29 9.95
N SER A 60 -5.80 4.60 9.87
CA SER A 60 -4.63 5.29 10.41
C SER A 60 -5.03 6.41 11.37
N SER A 61 -4.21 6.61 12.39
CA SER A 61 -4.30 7.74 13.32
C SER A 61 -3.17 8.73 13.06
N TRP A 62 -3.51 10.01 12.98
CA TRP A 62 -2.56 11.12 12.87
C TRP A 62 -2.75 12.07 14.05
N ARG A 63 -1.70 12.84 14.37
CA ARG A 63 -1.78 13.95 15.33
C ARG A 63 -1.32 15.21 14.63
N GLY A 64 -2.13 16.27 14.63
CA GLY A 64 -1.82 17.51 13.95
C GLY A 64 -2.12 17.46 12.45
N LYS A 65 -1.10 17.58 11.61
CA LYS A 65 -1.25 17.72 10.15
C LYS A 65 -1.48 16.36 9.47
N ASN A 66 -2.43 16.31 8.54
CA ASN A 66 -2.73 15.11 7.76
C ASN A 66 -2.21 15.23 6.33
N SER A 67 -0.90 15.20 6.12
CA SER A 67 -0.34 15.23 4.76
C SER A 67 -0.50 13.87 4.06
N PRO A 68 -0.95 13.84 2.79
CA PRO A 68 -1.16 12.58 2.08
C PRO A 68 0.12 11.72 2.06
N PRO A 69 0.00 10.38 2.07
CA PRO A 69 1.15 9.52 1.88
C PRO A 69 1.77 9.75 0.49
N HIS A 70 3.06 9.46 0.35
CA HIS A 70 3.82 9.72 -0.88
C HIS A 70 4.84 8.60 -1.15
N GLY A 71 5.37 8.58 -2.38
CA GLY A 71 6.34 7.57 -2.81
C GLY A 71 5.74 6.16 -2.80
N PHE A 72 4.56 6.01 -3.40
CA PHE A 72 3.92 4.71 -3.54
C PHE A 72 4.72 3.86 -4.53
N THR A 73 5.08 2.65 -4.12
CA THR A 73 5.79 1.68 -4.94
C THR A 73 5.04 0.36 -4.94
N LEU A 74 4.80 -0.24 -6.10
CA LEU A 74 4.23 -1.57 -6.28
C LEU A 74 5.34 -2.54 -6.69
N ASN A 75 5.61 -3.56 -5.87
CA ASN A 75 6.71 -4.51 -6.10
C ASN A 75 8.07 -3.84 -6.36
N GLY A 76 8.30 -2.69 -5.71
CA GLY A 76 9.52 -1.90 -5.86
C GLY A 76 9.55 -0.96 -7.06
N ARG A 77 8.52 -0.97 -7.92
CA ARG A 77 8.34 -0.02 -9.03
C ARG A 77 7.52 1.17 -8.56
N ASP A 78 7.92 2.39 -8.91
CA ASP A 78 7.12 3.57 -8.57
C ASP A 78 5.73 3.49 -9.22
N CYS A 79 4.70 3.65 -8.39
CA CYS A 79 3.36 3.84 -8.90
C CYS A 79 3.29 5.28 -9.40
N THR A 80 3.32 5.48 -10.71
CA THR A 80 2.88 6.74 -11.30
C THR A 80 1.39 6.87 -11.00
N GLY A 81 1.06 7.59 -9.93
CA GLY A 81 -0.30 8.06 -9.73
C GLY A 81 -0.69 8.88 -10.95
N ALA A 82 -1.75 8.45 -11.64
CA ALA A 82 -2.35 9.24 -12.70
C ALA A 82 -2.88 10.56 -12.14
#